data_AF-A0A2H6ALM7-F1
#
_entry.id   AF-A0A2H6ALM7-F1
#
_cell.length_a   1.000
_cell.length_b   1.000
_cell.length_c   1.000
_cell.angle_alpha   90.00
_cell.angle_beta   90.00
_cell.angle_gamma   90.00
#
_symmetry.space_group_name_H-M   'P 1'
#
loop_
_entity.id
_entity.type
_entity.pdbx_description
1 polymer ?
#
loop_
_entity_poly.entity_id
_entity_poly.type
_entity_poly.pdbx_seq_one_letter_code
_entity_poly.pdbx_strand_id
1 'polypeptide(L)'
;MRLNLLLPIFLFLITGCFTTALSGRREESLKKTASLYYTLIMWKHFKRANAFVHEEKRRQFDRFTSRIKDKLNITSYQIKDIVFEDNKRSKVKVVLSYYKYPSVSEKTVFLEDIWIFEKGNWFIYSDFEDEVFR
;
A
#
# COMPACT_ATOMS: atom_id res chain seq x y z
N MET A 1 20.60 64.33 -14.76
CA MET A 1 20.48 63.39 -13.63
C MET A 1 19.02 63.35 -13.18
N ARG A 2 18.24 62.35 -13.60
CA ARG A 2 17.10 61.83 -12.83
C ARG A 2 16.99 60.33 -13.10
N LEU A 3 16.83 59.63 -11.99
CA LEU A 3 17.17 58.26 -11.70
C LEU A 3 15.91 57.39 -11.84
N ASN A 4 16.07 56.20 -12.43
CA ASN A 4 15.26 54.98 -12.30
C ASN A 4 13.75 55.10 -12.06
N LEU A 5 12.97 54.69 -13.07
CA LEU A 5 11.62 54.16 -12.87
C LEU A 5 11.54 52.78 -13.55
N LEU A 6 12.16 51.78 -12.93
CA LEU A 6 12.04 50.38 -13.33
C LEU A 6 11.49 49.56 -12.17
N LEU A 7 10.50 48.74 -12.52
CA LEU A 7 9.86 47.68 -11.74
C LEU A 7 9.04 48.15 -10.52
N PRO A 8 7.71 48.07 -10.68
CA PRO A 8 6.98 47.12 -9.85
C PRO A 8 6.16 46.18 -10.72
N ILE A 9 5.67 45.07 -10.15
CA ILE A 9 4.90 43.98 -10.82
C ILE A 9 5.78 42.83 -11.32
N PHE A 10 6.63 42.27 -10.46
CA PHE A 10 7.04 40.86 -10.57
C PHE A 10 7.23 40.25 -9.19
N LEU A 11 6.21 40.32 -8.34
CA LEU A 11 6.29 39.73 -7.00
C LEU A 11 4.92 39.24 -6.50
N PHE A 12 4.26 38.35 -7.27
CA PHE A 12 2.99 37.76 -6.81
C PHE A 12 2.73 36.31 -7.22
N LEU A 13 3.75 35.51 -7.59
CA LEU A 13 3.53 34.18 -8.19
C LEU A 13 4.36 33.04 -7.57
N ILE A 14 4.51 32.96 -6.24
CA ILE A 14 5.27 31.85 -5.62
C ILE A 14 4.62 31.18 -4.40
N THR A 15 3.31 31.27 -4.20
CA THR A 15 2.62 30.57 -3.08
C THR A 15 1.82 29.34 -3.51
N GLY A 16 2.27 28.64 -4.56
CA GLY A 16 1.46 27.61 -5.24
C GLY A 16 1.95 26.17 -5.24
N CYS A 17 3.00 25.77 -4.47
CA CYS A 17 3.53 24.40 -4.59
C CYS A 17 4.06 23.83 -3.27
N PHE A 18 3.16 23.49 -2.34
CA PHE A 18 3.53 22.68 -1.16
C PHE A 18 2.59 21.49 -0.94
N THR A 19 1.28 21.66 -1.22
CA THR A 19 0.27 20.61 -1.05
C THR A 19 0.47 19.39 -1.95
N THR A 20 0.85 19.58 -3.21
CA THR A 20 1.01 18.48 -4.20
C THR A 20 2.25 17.62 -3.94
N ALA A 21 3.32 18.22 -3.41
CA ALA A 21 4.55 17.49 -3.08
C ALA A 21 4.37 16.56 -1.87
N LEU A 22 3.58 16.98 -0.89
CA LEU A 22 3.31 16.18 0.32
C LEU A 22 2.43 14.96 -0.01
N SER A 23 1.40 15.12 -0.83
CA SER A 23 0.54 14.02 -1.27
C SER A 23 1.34 12.99 -2.08
N GLY A 24 2.18 13.44 -3.02
CA GLY A 24 3.03 12.55 -3.81
C GLY A 24 4.03 11.74 -2.96
N ARG A 25 4.68 12.37 -1.97
CA ARG A 25 5.59 11.68 -1.04
C ARG A 25 4.87 10.61 -0.22
N ARG A 26 3.65 10.92 0.23
CA ARG A 26 2.85 10.01 1.06
C ARG A 26 2.40 8.79 0.25
N GLU A 27 1.92 9.00 -0.96
CA GLU A 27 1.58 7.92 -1.90
C GLU A 27 2.78 7.03 -2.21
N GLU A 28 3.94 7.63 -2.51
CA GLU A 28 5.17 6.89 -2.77
C GLU A 28 5.59 6.05 -1.56
N SER A 29 5.50 6.60 -0.35
CA SER A 29 5.79 5.89 0.89
C SER A 29 4.86 4.69 1.08
N LEU A 30 3.54 4.86 0.89
CA LEU A 30 2.58 3.75 0.99
C LEU A 30 2.85 2.69 -0.09
N LYS A 31 3.09 3.11 -1.33
CA LYS A 31 3.39 2.19 -2.45
C LYS A 31 4.62 1.33 -2.17
N LYS A 32 5.69 1.93 -1.64
CA LYS A 32 6.92 1.22 -1.26
C LYS A 32 6.65 0.20 -0.14
N THR A 33 5.96 0.62 0.92
CA THR A 33 5.63 -0.26 2.05
C THR A 33 4.73 -1.42 1.64
N ALA A 34 3.67 -1.15 0.88
CA ALA A 34 2.76 -2.17 0.37
C ALA A 34 3.47 -3.14 -0.56
N SER A 35 4.34 -2.66 -1.44
CA SER A 35 5.14 -3.53 -2.32
C SER A 35 6.03 -4.48 -1.54
N LEU A 36 6.69 -3.99 -0.49
CA LEU A 36 7.53 -4.83 0.37
C LEU A 36 6.69 -5.87 1.11
N TYR A 37 5.52 -5.49 1.64
CA TYR A 37 4.59 -6.43 2.26
C TYR A 37 4.16 -7.54 1.29
N TYR A 38 3.63 -7.20 0.10
CA TYR A 38 3.19 -8.21 -0.87
C TYR A 38 4.34 -9.08 -1.38
N THR A 39 5.53 -8.51 -1.54
CA THR A 39 6.75 -9.29 -1.82
C THR A 39 6.98 -10.34 -0.73
N LEU A 40 6.95 -9.96 0.55
CA LEU A 40 7.15 -10.89 1.65
C LEU A 40 6.04 -11.95 1.74
N ILE A 41 4.79 -11.59 1.46
CA ILE A 41 3.67 -12.54 1.40
C ILE A 41 3.87 -13.56 0.27
N MET A 42 4.23 -13.08 -0.93
CA MET A 42 4.49 -13.91 -2.11
C MET A 42 5.60 -14.93 -1.83
N TRP A 43 6.70 -14.49 -1.21
CA TRP A 43 7.82 -15.35 -0.80
C TRP A 43 7.59 -16.12 0.51
N LYS A 44 6.36 -16.10 1.05
CA LYS A 44 5.97 -16.78 2.30
C LYS A 44 6.83 -16.40 3.52
N HIS A 45 7.44 -15.21 3.50
CA HIS A 45 8.16 -14.63 4.63
C HIS A 45 7.21 -14.01 5.65
N PHE A 46 6.21 -14.77 6.10
CA PHE A 46 5.10 -14.28 6.92
C PHE A 46 5.55 -13.63 8.24
N LYS A 47 6.57 -14.19 8.90
CA LYS A 47 7.14 -13.59 10.12
C LYS A 47 7.66 -12.16 9.89
N ARG A 48 8.25 -11.89 8.73
CA ARG A 48 8.72 -10.54 8.35
C ARG A 48 7.55 -9.66 7.91
N ALA A 49 6.59 -10.22 7.16
CA ALA A 49 5.39 -9.52 6.73
C ALA A 49 4.53 -9.02 7.93
N ASN A 50 4.53 -9.74 9.05
CA ASN A 50 3.80 -9.37 10.27
C ASN A 50 4.24 -8.01 10.85
N ALA A 51 5.44 -7.52 10.53
CA ALA A 51 5.90 -6.19 10.94
C ALA A 51 5.07 -5.05 10.29
N PHE A 52 4.43 -5.32 9.15
CA PHE A 52 3.56 -4.38 8.45
C PHE A 52 2.10 -4.51 8.87
N VAL A 53 1.76 -5.47 9.72
CA VAL A 53 0.38 -5.71 10.15
C VAL A 53 0.10 -4.90 11.40
N HIS A 54 -1.01 -4.16 11.38
CA HIS A 54 -1.48 -3.41 12.54
C HIS A 54 -1.67 -4.34 13.73
N GLU A 55 -1.33 -3.89 14.94
CA GLU A 55 -1.28 -4.75 16.13
C GLU A 55 -2.59 -5.50 16.40
N GLU A 56 -3.73 -4.82 16.23
CA GLU A 56 -5.07 -5.39 16.38
C GLU A 56 -5.36 -6.54 15.39
N LYS A 57 -4.69 -6.53 14.23
CA LYS A 57 -4.93 -7.48 13.14
C LYS A 57 -3.93 -8.63 13.08
N ARG A 58 -2.87 -8.60 13.90
CA ARG A 58 -1.81 -9.64 13.90
C ARG A 58 -2.35 -11.04 14.17
N ARG A 59 -3.33 -11.18 15.07
CA ARG A 59 -3.96 -12.48 15.35
C ARG A 59 -4.75 -13.01 14.16
N GLN A 60 -5.46 -12.17 13.40
CA GLN A 60 -6.11 -12.59 12.15
C GLN A 60 -5.05 -13.03 11.13
N PHE A 61 -3.98 -12.24 10.98
CA PHE A 61 -2.89 -12.53 10.06
C PHE A 61 -2.20 -13.88 10.34
N ASP A 62 -1.88 -14.17 11.60
CA ASP A 62 -1.27 -15.45 12.00
C ASP A 62 -2.19 -16.63 11.66
N ARG A 63 -3.51 -16.50 11.90
CA ARG A 63 -4.48 -17.53 11.52
C ARG A 63 -4.54 -17.70 10.00
N PHE A 64 -4.63 -16.61 9.25
CA PHE A 64 -4.64 -16.64 7.78
C PHE A 64 -3.41 -17.36 7.23
N THR A 65 -2.22 -16.93 7.61
CA THR A 65 -0.96 -17.49 7.10
C THR A 65 -0.81 -18.97 7.46
N SER A 66 -1.28 -19.40 8.64
CA SER A 66 -1.29 -20.81 9.02
C SER A 66 -2.19 -21.68 8.13
N ARG A 67 -3.30 -21.13 7.61
CA ARG A 67 -4.22 -21.84 6.72
C ARG A 67 -3.70 -21.92 5.29
N ILE A 68 -3.04 -20.86 4.82
CA ILE A 68 -2.65 -20.74 3.41
C ILE A 68 -1.23 -21.23 3.09
N LYS A 69 -0.32 -21.30 4.08
CA LYS A 69 1.12 -21.53 3.85
C LYS A 69 1.46 -22.70 2.92
N ASP A 70 0.73 -23.81 3.04
CA ASP A 70 0.99 -25.05 2.31
C ASP A 70 -0.01 -25.27 1.16
N LYS A 71 -1.02 -24.39 1.04
CA LYS A 71 -2.15 -24.55 0.11
C LYS A 71 -2.17 -23.50 -0.99
N LEU A 72 -1.52 -22.37 -0.78
CA LEU A 72 -1.51 -21.23 -1.68
C LEU A 72 -0.07 -20.91 -2.09
N ASN A 73 0.14 -20.65 -3.37
CA ASN A 73 1.38 -20.11 -3.88
C ASN A 73 1.07 -18.88 -4.73
N ILE A 74 1.34 -17.69 -4.21
CA ILE A 74 1.19 -16.45 -4.96
C ILE A 74 2.39 -16.33 -5.89
N THR A 75 2.14 -16.13 -7.18
CA THR A 75 3.15 -16.10 -8.25
C THR A 75 3.49 -14.67 -8.66
N SER A 76 2.53 -13.76 -8.56
CA SER A 76 2.74 -12.34 -8.86
C SER A 76 1.78 -11.46 -8.08
N TYR A 77 2.14 -10.18 -7.95
CA TYR A 77 1.25 -9.15 -7.47
C TYR A 77 1.42 -7.87 -8.29
N GLN A 78 0.35 -7.08 -8.39
CA GLN A 78 0.40 -5.74 -8.99
C GLN A 78 -0.50 -4.79 -8.21
N ILE A 79 0.09 -3.76 -7.62
CA ILE A 79 -0.66 -2.63 -7.06
C ILE A 79 -1.23 -1.84 -8.24
N LYS A 80 -2.56 -1.76 -8.33
CA LYS A 80 -3.28 -1.08 -9.40
C LYS A 80 -3.53 0.39 -9.08
N ASP A 81 -3.92 0.67 -7.84
CA ASP A 81 -4.40 1.98 -7.45
C ASP A 81 -4.29 2.15 -5.92
N ILE A 82 -4.16 3.41 -5.48
CA ILE A 82 -4.08 3.81 -4.07
C ILE A 82 -5.04 4.98 -3.87
N VAL A 83 -6.07 4.76 -3.07
CA VAL A 83 -7.09 5.78 -2.77
C VAL A 83 -6.94 6.23 -1.32
N PHE A 84 -6.63 7.50 -1.10
CA PHE A 84 -6.60 8.09 0.23
C PHE A 84 -8.03 8.47 0.66
N GLU A 85 -8.52 7.85 1.72
CA GLU A 85 -9.83 8.22 2.31
C GLU A 85 -9.66 9.45 3.22
N ASP A 86 -8.56 9.50 3.97
CA ASP A 86 -8.16 10.65 4.76
C ASP A 86 -6.62 10.68 4.98
N ASN A 87 -6.16 11.46 5.96
CA ASN A 87 -4.73 11.58 6.30
C ASN A 87 -4.10 10.35 6.97
N LYS A 88 -4.92 9.44 7.49
CA LYS A 88 -4.55 8.26 8.26
C LYS A 88 -4.99 6.96 7.59
N ARG A 89 -5.89 6.99 6.62
CA ARG A 89 -6.51 5.80 6.05
C ARG A 89 -6.47 5.81 4.53
N SER A 90 -6.14 4.67 3.96
CA SER A 90 -6.05 4.49 2.51
C SER A 90 -6.47 3.09 2.10
N LYS A 91 -6.91 2.95 0.86
CA LYS A 91 -7.22 1.68 0.21
C LYS A 91 -6.19 1.40 -0.87
N VAL A 92 -5.58 0.23 -0.81
CA VAL A 92 -4.63 -0.25 -1.82
C VAL A 92 -5.32 -1.36 -2.59
N LYS A 93 -5.55 -1.12 -3.87
CA LYS A 93 -6.12 -2.11 -4.79
C LYS A 93 -4.98 -2.91 -5.41
N VAL A 94 -5.01 -4.23 -5.21
CA VAL A 94 -3.98 -5.14 -5.68
C VAL A 94 -4.59 -6.28 -6.47
N VAL A 95 -3.90 -6.71 -7.52
CA VAL A 95 -4.20 -7.95 -8.23
C VAL A 95 -3.13 -8.97 -7.86
N LEU A 96 -3.54 -10.16 -7.43
CA LEU A 96 -2.66 -11.28 -7.13
C LEU A 96 -2.90 -12.41 -8.12
N SER A 97 -1.84 -13.01 -8.65
CA SER A 97 -1.91 -14.31 -9.34
C SER A 97 -1.41 -15.41 -8.41
N TYR A 98 -2.05 -16.57 -8.44
CA TYR A 98 -1.75 -17.65 -7.51
C TYR A 98 -2.12 -19.04 -8.05
N TYR A 99 -1.46 -20.06 -7.51
CA TYR A 99 -1.92 -21.45 -7.53
C TYR A 99 -2.54 -21.83 -6.18
N LYS A 100 -3.60 -22.62 -6.21
CA LYS A 100 -4.22 -23.20 -5.01
C LYS A 100 -4.19 -24.72 -5.11
N TYR A 101 -3.36 -25.34 -4.29
CA TYR A 101 -3.14 -26.78 -4.32
C TYR A 101 -4.40 -27.57 -3.91
N PRO A 102 -4.63 -28.74 -4.55
CA PRO A 102 -3.77 -29.42 -5.52
C PRO A 102 -3.94 -28.93 -6.98
N SER A 103 -4.72 -27.89 -7.26
CA SER A 103 -4.90 -27.38 -8.63
C SER A 103 -3.61 -26.74 -9.16
N VAL A 104 -3.33 -27.02 -10.44
CA VAL A 104 -2.22 -26.44 -11.21
C VAL A 104 -2.66 -25.27 -12.10
N SER A 105 -3.94 -24.87 -12.02
CA SER A 105 -4.45 -23.71 -12.75
C SER A 105 -4.09 -22.43 -12.00
N GLU A 106 -3.43 -21.50 -12.69
CA GLU A 106 -3.19 -20.17 -12.15
C GLU A 106 -4.51 -19.40 -12.14
N LYS A 107 -4.81 -18.77 -11.01
CA LYS A 107 -5.97 -17.92 -10.80
C LYS A 107 -5.52 -16.51 -10.49
N THR A 108 -6.39 -15.55 -10.74
CA THR A 108 -6.16 -14.15 -10.37
C THR A 108 -7.27 -13.69 -9.44
N VAL A 109 -6.94 -12.91 -8.43
CA VAL A 109 -7.89 -12.27 -7.52
C VAL A 109 -7.57 -10.79 -7.40
N PHE A 110 -8.62 -9.98 -7.30
CA PHE A 110 -8.53 -8.56 -6.99
C PHE A 110 -8.86 -8.38 -5.50
N LEU A 111 -7.99 -7.66 -4.78
CA LEU A 111 -8.16 -7.34 -3.38
C LEU A 111 -8.15 -5.82 -3.20
N GLU A 112 -8.90 -5.35 -2.22
CA GLU A 112 -8.83 -3.98 -1.71
C GLU A 112 -8.44 -4.05 -0.24
N ASP A 113 -7.18 -3.73 0.06
CA ASP A 113 -6.65 -3.77 1.41
C ASP A 113 -6.64 -2.37 2.02
N ILE A 114 -7.10 -2.26 3.27
CA ILE A 114 -7.05 -1.02 4.04
C ILE A 114 -5.66 -0.87 4.66
N TRP A 115 -5.11 0.34 4.58
CA TRP A 115 -3.84 0.74 5.17
C TRP A 115 -4.02 1.94 6.09
N ILE A 116 -3.42 1.86 7.27
CA ILE A 116 -3.48 2.88 8.31
C ILE A 116 -2.10 3.51 8.51
N PHE A 117 -2.03 4.83 8.51
CA PHE A 117 -0.83 5.61 8.82
C PHE A 117 -0.83 5.99 10.30
N GLU A 118 0.11 5.44 11.05
CA GLU A 118 0.27 5.69 12.48
C GLU A 118 1.76 5.87 12.82
N LYS A 119 2.08 6.87 13.65
CA LYS A 119 3.45 7.11 14.13
C LYS A 119 4.51 7.13 13.01
N GLY A 120 4.15 7.69 11.85
CA GLY A 120 5.06 7.81 10.70
C GLY A 120 5.18 6.55 9.83
N ASN A 121 4.43 5.48 10.11
CA ASN A 121 4.51 4.20 9.41
C ASN A 121 3.15 3.76 8.86
N TRP A 122 3.18 2.93 7.83
CA TRP A 122 1.99 2.35 7.20
C TRP A 122 1.80 0.91 7.67
N PHE A 123 0.57 0.59 8.08
CA PHE A 123 0.18 -0.75 8.53
C PHE A 123 -1.02 -1.26 7.76
N ILE A 124 -0.99 -2.49 7.30
CA ILE A 124 -2.16 -3.14 6.73
C ILE A 124 -3.18 -3.44 7.84
N TYR A 125 -4.45 -3.15 7.56
CA TYR A 125 -5.60 -3.33 8.43
C TYR A 125 -6.69 -4.14 7.71
N SER A 126 -6.30 -5.28 7.16
CA SER A 126 -7.20 -6.21 6.46
C SER A 126 -7.76 -7.26 7.43
N ASP A 127 -8.87 -7.88 7.06
CA ASP A 127 -9.48 -8.97 7.84
C ASP A 127 -8.85 -10.35 7.55
N PHE A 128 -8.03 -10.43 6.51
CA PHE A 128 -7.26 -11.62 6.12
C PHE A 128 -8.13 -12.89 5.94
N GLU A 129 -9.22 -12.74 5.21
CA GLU A 129 -10.08 -13.85 4.82
C GLU A 129 -9.46 -14.62 3.64
N ASP A 130 -9.47 -15.95 3.71
CA ASP A 130 -8.97 -16.83 2.65
C ASP A 130 -10.04 -17.18 1.61
N GLU A 131 -11.29 -16.76 1.83
CA GLU A 131 -12.41 -16.99 0.92
C GLU A 131 -12.26 -16.33 -0.45
N VAL A 132 -11.44 -15.28 -0.54
CA VAL A 132 -11.11 -14.61 -1.80
C VAL A 132 -10.28 -15.51 -2.72
N PHE A 133 -9.59 -16.51 -2.17
CA PHE A 133 -8.79 -17.49 -2.92
C PHE A 133 -9.62 -18.76 -3.18
N ARG A 134 -10.60 -18.71 -4.09
CA ARG A 134 -11.43 -19.87 -4.48
C ARG A 134 -10.88 -20.57 -5.71
#